data_AF-A0A953C1C5-F1
#
_entry.id   AF-A0A953C1C5-F1
#
_cell.length_a   1.000
_cell.length_b   1.000
_cell.length_c   1.000
_cell.angle_alpha   90.00
_cell.angle_beta   90.00
_cell.angle_gamma   90.00
#
_symmetry.space_group_name_H-M   'P 1'
#
loop_
_entity.id
_entity.type
_entity.pdbx_description
1 polymer ?
#
loop_
_entity_poly.entity_id
_entity_poly.type
_entity_poly.pdbx_seq_one_letter_code
_entity_poly.pdbx_strand_id
1 'polypeptide(L)'
;MRRTDTPMTRTGFYIRLAISLAIDVADMTFGRLLFPVLWEEVVGAGALVLLWGPAGLAYLWEIADVTEQIDAFVPTATLIGLYVGWRKGLLPIGGRQP
;
A
#
# COMPACT_ATOMS: atom_id res chain seq x y z
N MET A 1 7.16 -27.75 -0.45
CA MET A 1 7.85 -26.60 0.17
C MET A 1 6.85 -25.87 1.06
N ARG A 2 7.01 -25.92 2.39
CA ARG A 2 6.10 -25.23 3.32
C ARG A 2 6.65 -23.83 3.53
N ARG A 3 5.95 -22.80 3.06
CA ARG A 3 6.32 -21.40 3.28
C ARG A 3 6.24 -21.13 4.78
N THR A 4 7.37 -20.91 5.43
CA THR A 4 7.45 -20.45 6.82
C THR A 4 7.15 -18.95 6.86
N ASP A 5 5.96 -18.57 6.40
CA ASP A 5 5.49 -17.20 6.58
C ASP A 5 4.98 -17.13 8.02
N THR A 6 5.76 -16.53 8.92
CA THR A 6 5.29 -16.26 10.28
C THR A 6 3.96 -15.49 10.16
N PRO A 7 2.86 -15.99 10.75
CA PRO A 7 1.57 -15.33 10.61
C PRO A 7 1.66 -13.92 11.17
N MET A 8 1.27 -12.94 10.35
CA MET A 8 1.26 -11.53 10.71
C MET A 8 0.25 -11.32 11.84
N THR A 9 0.70 -10.72 12.95
CA THR A 9 -0.18 -10.38 14.08
C THR A 9 -1.08 -9.21 13.73
N ARG A 10 -2.23 -9.07 14.42
CA ARG A 10 -3.12 -7.90 14.25
C ARG A 10 -2.40 -6.59 14.52
N THR A 11 -1.58 -6.53 15.56
CA THR A 11 -0.75 -5.33 15.85
C THR A 11 0.21 -5.02 14.71
N GLY A 12 0.93 -6.02 14.20
CA GLY A 12 1.85 -5.84 13.08
C GLY A 12 1.13 -5.38 11.81
N PHE A 13 -0.10 -5.86 11.58
CA PHE A 13 -0.96 -5.38 10.51
C PHE A 13 -1.30 -3.90 10.65
N TYR A 14 -1.80 -3.45 11.79
CA TYR A 14 -2.18 -2.05 11.99
C TYR A 14 -0.98 -1.10 11.94
N ILE A 15 0.20 -1.54 12.39
CA ILE A 15 1.44 -0.77 12.21
C ILE A 15 1.75 -0.57 10.73
N ARG A 16 1.74 -1.66 9.94
CA ARG A 16 1.99 -1.57 8.48
C ARG A 16 0.92 -0.72 7.79
N LEU A 17 -0.33 -0.81 8.23
CA LEU A 17 -1.43 0.01 7.71
C LEU A 17 -1.23 1.50 8.03
N ALA A 18 -0.77 1.83 9.24
CA ALA A 18 -0.45 3.21 9.60
C ALA A 18 0.73 3.75 8.78
N ILE A 19 1.74 2.92 8.49
CA ILE A 19 2.84 3.30 7.59
C ILE A 19 2.31 3.54 6.17
N SER A 20 1.44 2.69 5.65
CA SER A 20 0.80 2.91 4.35
C SER A 20 0.02 4.22 4.28
N LEU A 21 -0.72 4.57 5.33
CA LEU A 21 -1.40 5.86 5.42
C LEU A 21 -0.39 7.03 5.42
N ALA A 22 0.74 6.89 6.10
CA ALA A 22 1.78 7.91 6.11
C ALA A 22 2.44 8.08 4.74
N ILE A 23 2.64 6.99 4.00
CA ILE A 23 3.14 7.02 2.61
C ILE A 23 2.16 7.80 1.74
N ASP A 24 0.88 7.45 1.78
CA ASP A 24 -0.18 8.14 1.04
C ASP A 24 -0.23 9.65 1.35
N VAL A 25 -0.11 10.04 2.63
CA VAL A 25 -0.07 11.47 3.01
C VAL A 25 1.19 12.17 2.48
N ALA A 26 2.34 11.51 2.52
CA ALA A 26 3.59 12.06 1.99
C ALA A 26 3.50 12.22 0.47
N ASP A 27 3.00 11.22 -0.22
CA ASP A 27 2.75 11.19 -1.66
C ASP A 27 1.84 12.35 -2.10
N MET A 28 0.69 12.53 -1.42
CA MET A 28 -0.21 13.67 -1.62
C MET A 28 0.49 15.03 -1.42
N THR A 29 1.50 15.11 -0.55
CA THR A 29 2.18 16.37 -0.22
C THR A 29 3.34 16.68 -1.16
N PHE A 30 4.12 15.65 -1.54
CA PHE A 30 5.36 15.80 -2.31
C PHE A 30 5.16 15.56 -3.82
N GLY A 31 4.36 14.56 -4.21
CA GLY A 31 4.06 14.27 -5.63
C GLY A 31 3.36 15.44 -6.32
N ARG A 32 2.55 16.21 -5.56
CA ARG A 32 1.92 17.45 -6.05
C ARG A 32 2.88 18.62 -6.28
N LEU A 33 4.04 18.62 -5.63
CA LEU A 33 5.01 19.71 -5.72
C LEU A 33 6.07 19.48 -6.81
N LEU A 34 6.34 18.23 -7.18
CA LEU A 34 7.53 17.85 -7.95
C LEU A 34 7.27 17.31 -9.38
N PHE A 35 6.01 17.24 -9.84
CA PHE A 35 5.56 16.49 -11.05
C PHE A 35 5.76 14.97 -10.87
N PRO A 36 4.97 14.11 -11.54
CA PRO A 36 5.15 12.66 -11.41
C PRO A 36 6.56 12.27 -11.85
N VAL A 37 7.39 11.86 -10.89
CA VAL A 37 8.75 11.40 -11.16
C VAL A 37 8.81 9.89 -11.00
N LEU A 38 9.14 9.20 -12.09
CA LEU A 38 9.13 7.74 -12.18
C LEU A 38 9.91 7.00 -11.07
N TRP A 39 10.87 7.66 -10.41
CA TRP A 39 11.64 7.07 -9.33
C TRP A 39 10.86 7.01 -8.01
N GLU A 40 9.96 7.97 -7.74
CA GLU A 40 9.14 8.01 -6.52
C GLU A 40 8.20 6.80 -6.51
N GLU A 41 7.57 6.50 -7.63
CA GLU A 41 6.70 5.33 -7.80
C GLU A 41 7.44 4.01 -7.60
N VAL A 42 8.66 3.90 -8.11
CA VAL A 42 9.49 2.70 -7.93
C VAL A 42 9.91 2.54 -6.47
N VAL A 43 10.25 3.62 -5.78
CA VAL A 43 10.57 3.60 -4.35
C VAL A 43 9.33 3.25 -3.52
N GLY A 44 8.18 3.84 -3.81
CA GLY A 44 6.89 3.56 -3.18
C GLY A 44 6.50 2.08 -3.34
N ALA A 45 6.56 1.56 -4.57
CA ALA A 45 6.32 0.15 -4.84
C ALA A 45 7.31 -0.77 -4.10
N GLY A 46 8.59 -0.41 -4.05
CA GLY A 46 9.60 -1.14 -3.27
C GLY A 46 9.26 -1.18 -1.79
N ALA A 47 8.90 -0.04 -1.20
CA ALA A 47 8.47 0.05 0.20
C ALA A 47 7.22 -0.80 0.46
N LEU A 48 6.24 -0.79 -0.45
CA LEU A 48 5.04 -1.60 -0.28
C LEU A 48 5.28 -3.09 -0.48
N VAL A 49 6.23 -3.48 -1.32
CA VAL A 49 6.63 -4.88 -1.43
C VAL A 49 7.24 -5.37 -0.11
N LEU A 50 8.01 -4.52 0.59
CA LEU A 50 8.52 -4.85 1.92
C LEU A 50 7.40 -4.95 2.97
N LEU A 51 6.40 -4.07 2.90
CA LEU A 51 5.28 -4.05 3.84
C LEU A 51 4.24 -5.16 3.59
N TRP A 52 3.97 -5.49 2.33
CA TRP A 52 2.80 -6.29 1.93
C TRP A 52 3.13 -7.46 1.00
N GLY A 53 4.39 -7.67 0.66
CA GLY A 53 4.83 -8.68 -0.29
C GLY A 53 4.44 -8.32 -1.73
N PRO A 54 4.24 -9.31 -2.62
CA PRO A 54 3.94 -9.05 -4.04
C PRO A 54 2.72 -8.15 -4.30
N ALA A 55 1.79 -8.05 -3.34
CA ALA A 55 0.65 -7.13 -3.43
C ALA A 55 1.09 -5.65 -3.55
N GLY A 56 2.25 -5.29 -3.00
CA GLY A 56 2.81 -3.94 -3.10
C GLY A 56 3.17 -3.51 -4.53
N LEU A 57 3.36 -4.45 -5.47
CA LEU A 57 3.61 -4.13 -6.88
C LEU A 57 2.41 -3.43 -7.54
N ALA A 58 1.21 -3.56 -6.97
CA ALA A 58 0.04 -2.85 -7.46
C ALA A 58 0.19 -1.32 -7.37
N TYR A 59 1.11 -0.81 -6.52
CA TYR A 59 1.42 0.61 -6.42
C TYR A 59 1.98 1.19 -7.73
N LEU A 60 2.64 0.38 -8.56
CA LEU A 60 3.16 0.83 -9.87
C LEU A 60 2.06 1.26 -10.85
N TRP A 61 0.78 1.01 -10.54
CA TRP A 61 -0.33 1.57 -11.29
C TRP A 61 -0.31 3.11 -11.31
N GLU A 62 0.18 3.75 -10.25
CA GLU A 62 0.29 5.21 -10.15
C GLU A 62 1.14 5.81 -11.29
N ILE A 63 2.09 5.05 -11.85
CA ILE A 63 2.85 5.47 -13.06
C ILE A 63 1.92 5.76 -14.25
N ALA A 64 0.81 5.03 -14.37
CA ALA A 64 -0.17 5.20 -15.43
C ALA A 64 -1.24 6.26 -15.10
N ASP A 65 -1.34 6.69 -13.84
CA ASP A 65 -2.30 7.70 -13.41
C ASP A 65 -1.76 9.12 -13.63
N VAL A 66 -1.73 9.53 -14.89
CA VAL A 66 -1.36 10.90 -15.28
C VAL A 66 -2.38 11.96 -14.83
N THR A 67 -3.49 11.55 -14.20
CA THR A 67 -4.54 12.44 -13.69
C THR A 67 -4.39 12.79 -12.22
N GLU A 68 -3.41 12.21 -11.53
CA GLU A 68 -3.11 12.40 -10.09
C GLU A 68 -3.04 13.88 -9.65
N GLN A 69 -2.63 14.79 -10.55
CA GLN A 69 -2.59 16.22 -10.28
C GLN A 69 -3.98 16.90 -10.21
N ILE A 70 -5.02 16.28 -10.78
CA ILE A 70 -6.33 16.89 -11.06
C ILE A 70 -7.49 16.07 -10.46
N ASP A 71 -7.34 14.75 -10.33
CA ASP A 71 -8.33 13.89 -9.67
C ASP A 71 -7.98 13.67 -8.19
N ALA A 72 -9.01 13.53 -7.38
CA ALA A 72 -8.89 13.39 -5.94
C ALA A 72 -8.08 12.13 -5.58
N PHE A 73 -6.81 12.35 -5.23
CA PHE A 73 -5.89 11.47 -4.50
C PHE A 73 -6.43 10.07 -4.18
N VAL A 74 -5.91 9.05 -4.86
CA VAL A 74 -6.20 7.65 -4.54
C VAL A 74 -5.22 7.18 -3.48
N PRO A 75 -5.66 6.81 -2.26
CA PRO A 75 -4.77 6.35 -1.19
C PRO A 75 -4.32 4.90 -1.45
N THR A 76 -3.56 4.67 -2.52
CA THR A 76 -3.26 3.35 -3.07
C THR A 76 -2.46 2.49 -2.09
N ALA A 77 -1.54 3.05 -1.31
CA ALA A 77 -0.82 2.26 -0.31
C ALA A 77 -1.75 1.74 0.78
N THR A 78 -2.68 2.57 1.25
CA THR A 78 -3.69 2.19 2.23
C THR A 78 -4.65 1.15 1.65
N LEU A 79 -5.10 1.32 0.40
CA LEU A 79 -5.98 0.36 -0.27
C LEU A 79 -5.32 -1.02 -0.41
N ILE A 80 -4.04 -1.08 -0.75
CA ILE A 80 -3.28 -2.34 -0.80
C ILE A 80 -3.22 -2.99 0.59
N GLY A 81 -2.92 -2.19 1.63
CA GLY A 81 -2.91 -2.67 3.01
C GLY A 81 -4.26 -3.24 3.46
N LEU A 82 -5.36 -2.53 3.17
CA LEU A 82 -6.73 -2.98 3.46
C LEU A 82 -7.07 -4.27 2.71
N TYR A 83 -6.71 -4.38 1.43
CA TYR A 83 -6.90 -5.59 0.64
C TYR A 83 -6.18 -6.79 1.27
N VAL A 84 -4.92 -6.62 1.65
CA VAL A 84 -4.14 -7.69 2.32
C VAL A 84 -4.76 -8.05 3.68
N GLY A 85 -5.18 -7.05 4.45
CA GLY A 85 -5.87 -7.24 5.74
C GLY A 85 -7.16 -8.04 5.59
N TRP A 86 -7.97 -7.73 4.58
CA TRP A 86 -9.21 -8.44 4.24
C TRP A 86 -8.93 -9.90 3.85
N ARG A 87 -7.93 -10.13 2.97
CA ARG A 87 -7.53 -11.48 2.52
C ARG A 87 -7.02 -12.37 3.67
N LYS A 88 -6.48 -11.77 4.73
CA LYS A 88 -5.94 -12.46 5.90
C LYS A 88 -6.89 -12.51 7.10
N GLY A 89 -8.11 -11.96 6.99
CA GLY A 89 -9.07 -11.95 8.09
C GLY A 89 -8.65 -11.05 9.28
N LEU A 90 -7.85 -10.01 9.03
CA LEU A 90 -7.31 -9.12 10.06
C LEU A 90 -8.14 -7.86 10.28
N LEU A 91 -9.05 -7.54 9.35
CA LEU A 91 -10.01 -6.44 9.49
C LEU A 91 -11.18 -6.84 10.39
N PRO A 92 -11.78 -5.88 11.12
CA PRO A 92 -12.97 -6.12 11.96
C PRO A 92 -14.24 -6.36 11.13
N ILE A 93 -14.19 -6.16 9.82
CA ILE A 93 -15.32 -6.30 8.89
C ILE A 93 -15.01 -7.46 7.95
N GLY A 94 -15.90 -8.47 7.94
CA GLY A 94 -15.91 -9.66 7.07
C GLY A 94 -14.69 -9.88 6.18
N GLY A 95 -13.65 -10.53 6.72
CA GLY A 95 -12.53 -11.07 5.94
C GLY A 95 -12.67 -12.57 5.74
N ARG A 96 -11.93 -13.13 4.76
CA ARG A 96 -11.77 -14.60 4.67
C ARG A 96 -11.16 -15.08 5.99
N GLN A 97 -11.96 -15.73 6.83
CA GLN A 97 -11.44 -16.45 7.99
C GLN A 97 -10.56 -17.60 7.47
N PRO A 98 -9.37 -17.82 8.04
CA PRO A 98 -8.50 -18.92 7.64
C PRO A 98 -9.16 -20.28 7.87
#